data_AF-A0A1G8LA32-F1
#
_entry.id   AF-A0A1G8LA32-F1
#
_cell.length_a   1.000
_cell.length_b   1.000
_cell.length_c   1.000
_cell.angle_alpha   90.00
_cell.angle_beta   90.00
_cell.angle_gamma   90.00
#
_symmetry.space_group_name_H-M   'P 1'
#
loop_
_entity.id
_entity.type
_entity.pdbx_description
1 polymer ?
#
loop_
_entity_poly.entity_id
_entity_poly.type
_entity_poly.pdbx_seq_one_letter_code
_entity_poly.pdbx_strand_id
1 'polypeptide(L)'
;MVLTIAFVALGAAAIIAQERDQDRIQDQDRIMLVDGDVLQIRDRDQIRLKDKVTLNDGTVVNPNGTYQTRDRDQLRLKDGECLDKDGIKYRNEYQYRYKVQQENKGLSQAQAQERNQNRVHYMLVDGEMVQIRNQSQNRLQQKLNLSNGTTINSDGTYQTKDRKQLRLKDGECLNMDGEMFKNTYQHRKMVNKKTTLKKKNQKKPKVQKKVNKKG
;
A
#
# COMPACT_ATOMS: atom_id res chain seq x y z
N MET A 1 21.09 41.16 -31.73
CA MET A 1 20.96 40.67 -30.34
C MET A 1 20.53 39.22 -30.43
N VAL A 2 21.48 38.28 -30.34
CA VAL A 2 21.25 36.85 -30.64
C VAL A 2 20.98 36.13 -29.32
N LEU A 3 19.83 35.43 -29.23
CA LEU A 3 19.39 34.66 -28.09
C LEU A 3 20.13 33.30 -28.08
N THR A 4 21.03 33.08 -27.13
CA THR A 4 21.68 31.78 -26.92
C THR A 4 20.75 30.90 -26.07
N ILE A 5 20.10 29.92 -26.70
CA ILE A 5 19.41 28.82 -26.01
C ILE A 5 20.48 27.84 -25.53
N ALA A 6 20.76 27.84 -24.23
CA ALA A 6 21.62 26.84 -23.60
C ALA A 6 20.83 25.54 -23.40
N PHE A 7 21.02 24.57 -24.30
CA PHE A 7 20.65 23.17 -24.04
C PHE A 7 21.63 22.59 -23.02
N VAL A 8 21.19 22.45 -21.77
CA VAL A 8 21.92 21.68 -20.77
C VAL A 8 21.71 20.20 -21.06
N ALA A 9 22.63 19.62 -21.84
CA ALA A 9 22.73 18.18 -22.02
C ALA A 9 23.31 17.55 -20.73
N LEU A 10 22.44 17.06 -19.84
CA LEU A 10 22.85 16.22 -18.72
C LEU A 10 23.17 14.80 -19.25
N GLY A 11 24.39 14.35 -18.97
CA GLY A 11 25.05 13.19 -19.59
C GLY A 11 24.30 11.86 -19.50
N ALA A 12 24.19 11.19 -20.65
CA ALA A 12 23.49 9.92 -20.84
C ALA A 12 24.25 8.67 -20.34
N ALA A 13 25.42 8.79 -19.70
CA ALA A 13 26.28 7.63 -19.43
C ALA A 13 25.97 6.86 -18.12
N ALA A 14 25.22 7.43 -17.18
CA ALA A 14 24.86 6.76 -15.91
C ALA A 14 23.50 6.03 -15.94
N ILE A 15 22.73 6.17 -17.02
CA ILE A 15 21.33 5.71 -17.10
C ILE A 15 21.23 4.21 -17.43
N ILE A 16 22.24 3.65 -18.11
CA ILE A 16 22.14 2.31 -18.74
C ILE A 16 22.20 1.15 -17.73
N ALA A 17 22.63 1.39 -16.48
CA ALA A 17 22.64 0.36 -15.43
C ALA A 17 21.36 0.31 -14.57
N GLN A 18 20.52 1.34 -14.60
CA GLN A 18 19.31 1.44 -13.75
C GLN A 18 18.01 1.00 -14.44
N GLU A 19 18.02 0.80 -15.77
CA GLU A 19 16.81 0.45 -16.53
C GLU A 19 16.24 -0.93 -16.16
N ARG A 20 17.06 -1.92 -15.79
CA ARG A 20 16.57 -3.28 -15.51
C ARG A 20 15.80 -3.45 -14.20
N ASP A 21 15.94 -2.51 -13.25
CA ASP A 21 15.24 -2.54 -11.97
C ASP A 21 13.97 -1.65 -11.96
N GLN A 22 13.77 -0.79 -12.97
CA GLN A 22 12.57 0.06 -13.09
C GLN A 22 11.29 -0.73 -13.47
N ASP A 23 11.42 -1.93 -14.04
CA ASP A 23 10.28 -2.72 -14.55
C ASP A 23 9.50 -3.50 -13.48
N ARG A 24 9.97 -3.57 -12.23
CA ARG A 24 9.43 -4.53 -11.25
C ARG A 24 8.45 -3.95 -10.23
N ILE A 25 8.16 -2.66 -10.28
CA ILE A 25 7.28 -1.99 -9.31
C ILE A 25 6.21 -1.18 -10.07
N GLN A 26 5.50 -1.84 -10.98
CA GLN A 26 4.17 -1.37 -11.41
C GLN A 26 3.18 -1.59 -10.26
N ASP A 27 2.16 -0.74 -10.15
CA ASP A 27 1.06 -0.81 -9.17
C ASP A 27 1.28 -0.16 -7.80
N GLN A 28 2.24 0.77 -7.64
CA GLN A 28 2.43 1.41 -6.34
C GLN A 28 2.38 2.94 -6.37
N ASP A 29 1.20 3.44 -6.04
CA ASP A 29 0.93 4.86 -5.91
C ASP A 29 1.56 5.44 -4.65
N ARG A 30 2.06 6.66 -4.79
CA ARG A 30 2.55 7.49 -3.69
C ARG A 30 2.38 8.96 -4.01
N ILE A 31 2.39 9.77 -2.97
CA ILE A 31 2.39 11.23 -3.05
C ILE A 31 3.78 11.72 -2.66
N MET A 32 4.42 12.55 -3.47
CA MET A 32 5.77 13.05 -3.25
C MET A 32 5.82 14.56 -3.42
N LEU A 33 6.53 15.26 -2.55
CA LEU A 33 6.81 16.68 -2.73
C LEU A 33 8.09 16.84 -3.55
N VAL A 34 8.05 17.60 -4.65
CA VAL A 34 9.21 17.89 -5.51
C VAL A 34 9.14 19.35 -5.92
N ASP A 35 10.17 20.13 -5.62
CA ASP A 35 10.33 21.54 -5.99
C ASP A 35 9.12 22.40 -5.60
N GLY A 36 8.49 22.06 -4.46
CA GLY A 36 7.30 22.76 -3.95
C GLY A 36 5.96 22.26 -4.51
N ASP A 37 5.99 21.35 -5.50
CA ASP A 37 4.80 20.73 -6.08
C ASP A 37 4.57 19.33 -5.52
N VAL A 38 3.32 19.04 -5.13
CA VAL A 38 2.93 17.69 -4.76
C VAL A 38 2.57 16.90 -6.01
N LEU A 39 3.28 15.81 -6.24
CA LEU A 39 3.09 14.88 -7.34
C LEU A 39 2.43 13.61 -6.84
N GLN A 40 1.36 13.18 -7.50
CA GLN A 40 0.87 11.82 -7.43
C GLN A 40 1.60 10.99 -8.47
N ILE A 41 2.37 10.00 -8.01
CA ILE A 41 3.08 9.08 -8.89
C ILE A 41 2.28 7.78 -8.96
N ARG A 42 1.77 7.42 -10.15
CA ARG A 42 0.98 6.22 -10.40
C ARG A 42 1.45 5.58 -11.70
N ASP A 43 1.80 4.29 -11.67
CA ASP A 43 2.15 3.52 -12.88
C ASP A 43 3.14 4.23 -13.82
N ARG A 44 4.06 5.02 -13.22
CA ARG A 44 5.08 5.91 -13.84
C ARG A 44 4.59 7.30 -14.25
N ASP A 45 3.29 7.53 -14.33
CA ASP A 45 2.73 8.86 -14.52
C ASP A 45 2.98 9.70 -13.27
N GLN A 46 3.40 10.94 -13.48
CA GLN A 46 3.55 11.94 -12.44
C GLN A 46 2.54 13.05 -12.71
N ILE A 47 1.51 13.10 -11.88
CA ILE A 47 0.41 14.04 -12.03
C ILE A 47 0.51 15.03 -10.88
N ARG A 48 0.64 16.31 -11.19
CA ARG A 48 0.58 17.37 -10.18
C ARG A 48 -0.79 17.33 -9.51
N LEU A 49 -0.78 17.26 -8.18
CA LEU A 49 -1.97 17.22 -7.36
C LEU A 49 -2.64 18.61 -7.40
N LYS A 50 -3.87 18.68 -7.93
CA LYS A 50 -4.65 19.93 -8.02
C LYS A 50 -5.57 20.14 -6.81
N ASP A 51 -6.17 19.06 -6.35
CA ASP A 51 -7.08 19.01 -5.21
C ASP A 51 -6.52 18.12 -4.12
N LYS A 52 -6.97 18.28 -2.88
CA LYS A 52 -6.57 17.40 -1.78
C LYS A 52 -6.92 15.93 -2.09
N VAL A 53 -6.10 15.01 -1.59
CA VAL A 53 -6.33 13.57 -1.69
C VAL A 53 -6.38 12.94 -0.30
N THR A 54 -7.30 12.00 -0.10
CA THR A 54 -7.37 11.19 1.11
C THR A 54 -6.73 9.83 0.85
N LEU A 55 -5.72 9.49 1.65
CA LEU A 55 -5.03 8.20 1.63
C LEU A 55 -5.88 7.11 2.31
N ASN A 56 -5.50 5.85 2.16
CA ASN A 56 -6.23 4.71 2.72
C ASN A 56 -6.21 4.64 4.24
N ASP A 57 -5.36 5.40 4.92
CA ASP A 57 -5.35 5.48 6.38
C ASP A 57 -6.16 6.67 6.91
N GLY A 58 -6.82 7.43 6.02
CA GLY A 58 -7.54 8.65 6.33
C GLY A 58 -6.68 9.91 6.32
N THR A 59 -5.37 9.82 6.05
CA THR A 59 -4.50 10.99 5.91
C THR A 59 -4.93 11.84 4.72
N VAL A 60 -5.18 13.13 4.95
CA VAL A 60 -5.55 14.09 3.90
C VAL A 60 -4.31 14.89 3.50
N VAL A 61 -3.90 14.79 2.23
CA VAL A 61 -2.74 15.50 1.67
C VAL A 61 -3.21 16.64 0.78
N ASN A 62 -2.70 17.84 1.02
CA ASN A 62 -3.00 19.04 0.24
C ASN A 62 -1.97 19.25 -0.89
N PRO A 63 -2.35 19.95 -1.98
CA PRO A 63 -1.43 20.30 -3.08
C PRO A 63 -0.15 21.04 -2.68
N ASN A 64 -0.16 21.73 -1.53
CA ASN A 64 0.97 22.52 -1.03
C ASN A 64 1.95 21.71 -0.15
N GLY A 65 1.77 20.39 -0.04
CA GLY A 65 2.63 19.48 0.74
C GLY A 65 2.29 19.39 2.23
N THR A 66 1.33 20.17 2.73
CA THR A 66 0.78 19.95 4.08
C THR A 66 -0.14 18.74 4.06
N TYR A 67 -0.16 17.99 5.15
CA TYR A 67 -1.08 16.88 5.32
C TYR A 67 -1.55 16.78 6.76
N GLN A 68 -2.77 16.28 6.93
CA GLN A 68 -3.33 15.99 8.23
C GLN A 68 -3.48 14.49 8.36
N THR A 69 -2.84 13.89 9.36
CA THR A 69 -3.07 12.46 9.67
C THR A 69 -4.51 12.28 10.15
N ARG A 70 -5.00 11.04 10.13
CA ARG A 70 -6.33 10.74 10.69
C ARG A 70 -6.47 11.12 12.17
N ASP A 71 -5.38 11.04 12.93
CA ASP A 71 -5.31 11.46 14.33
C ASP A 71 -5.23 12.99 14.51
N ARG A 72 -5.42 13.74 13.40
CA ARG A 72 -5.47 15.20 13.28
C ARG A 72 -4.14 15.93 13.41
N ASP A 73 -3.02 15.22 13.42
CA ASP A 73 -1.70 15.84 13.40
C ASP A 73 -1.48 16.57 12.07
N GLN A 74 -1.19 17.86 12.14
CA GLN A 74 -0.83 18.65 10.97
C GLN A 74 0.68 18.60 10.75
N LEU A 75 1.07 18.17 9.56
CA LEU A 75 2.45 17.93 9.18
C LEU A 75 2.70 18.50 7.77
N ARG A 76 3.96 18.57 7.37
CA ARG A 76 4.36 19.03 6.04
C ARG A 76 5.46 18.12 5.51
N LEU A 77 5.30 17.68 4.27
CA LEU A 77 6.37 17.00 3.54
C LEU A 77 7.52 17.97 3.30
N LYS A 78 8.74 17.47 3.43
CA LYS A 78 9.94 18.13 2.90
C LYS A 78 10.17 17.71 1.46
N ASP A 79 10.96 18.51 0.75
CA ASP A 79 11.32 18.18 -0.62
C ASP A 79 11.96 16.79 -0.73
N GLY A 80 11.47 16.00 -1.69
CA GLY A 80 11.82 14.60 -1.88
C GLY A 80 11.12 13.61 -0.94
N GLU A 81 10.47 14.03 0.14
CA GLU A 81 9.70 13.11 1.00
C GLU A 81 8.43 12.64 0.29
N CYS A 82 8.02 11.39 0.59
CA CYS A 82 6.81 10.82 0.03
C CYS A 82 5.97 10.04 1.04
N LEU A 83 4.65 9.98 0.80
CA LEU A 83 3.68 9.14 1.50
C LEU A 83 3.22 8.04 0.55
N ASP A 84 3.23 6.78 0.99
CA ASP A 84 2.51 5.72 0.27
C ASP A 84 1.00 5.82 0.50
N LYS A 85 0.22 5.00 -0.24
CA LYS A 85 -1.24 4.94 -0.11
C LYS A 85 -1.77 4.64 1.29
N ASP A 86 -0.98 4.01 2.17
CA ASP A 86 -1.38 3.71 3.54
C ASP A 86 -0.85 4.77 4.53
N GLY A 87 -0.43 5.95 4.04
CA GLY A 87 0.02 7.07 4.84
C GLY A 87 1.42 6.93 5.43
N ILE A 88 2.21 5.95 4.99
CA ILE A 88 3.58 5.81 5.51
C ILE A 88 4.49 6.84 4.84
N LYS A 89 5.15 7.65 5.67
CA LYS A 89 6.16 8.59 5.21
C LYS A 89 7.51 7.93 4.98
N TYR A 90 8.15 8.31 3.89
CA TYR A 90 9.51 7.97 3.52
C TYR A 90 10.34 9.24 3.30
N ARG A 91 11.61 9.19 3.67
CA ARG A 91 12.58 10.28 3.54
C ARG A 91 12.88 10.62 2.08
N ASN A 92 12.73 9.64 1.18
CA ASN A 92 12.92 9.76 -0.25
C ASN A 92 12.39 8.54 -0.99
N GLU A 93 12.28 8.71 -2.31
CA GLU A 93 11.91 7.68 -3.28
C GLU A 93 12.73 6.39 -3.15
N TYR A 94 14.04 6.51 -2.91
CA TYR A 94 14.90 5.34 -2.76
C TYR A 94 14.51 4.49 -1.55
N GLN A 95 14.24 5.12 -0.41
CA GLN A 95 13.80 4.41 0.80
C GLN A 95 12.48 3.69 0.57
N TYR A 96 11.55 4.33 -0.13
CA TYR A 96 10.28 3.72 -0.51
C TYR A 96 10.51 2.47 -1.39
N ARG A 97 11.21 2.61 -2.51
CA ARG A 97 11.51 1.50 -3.43
C ARG A 97 12.20 0.33 -2.74
N TYR A 98 13.18 0.63 -1.88
CA TYR A 98 13.87 -0.40 -1.11
C TYR A 98 12.91 -1.18 -0.21
N LYS A 99 12.02 -0.50 0.51
CA LYS A 99 11.03 -1.17 1.38
C LYS A 99 10.10 -2.05 0.59
N VAL A 100 9.61 -1.57 -0.54
CA VAL A 100 8.75 -2.31 -1.46
C VAL A 100 9.43 -3.56 -2.01
N GLN A 101 10.69 -3.44 -2.44
CA GLN A 101 11.48 -4.56 -2.92
C GLN A 101 11.65 -5.64 -1.84
N GLN A 102 11.88 -5.23 -0.58
CA GLN A 102 11.94 -6.18 0.54
C GLN A 102 10.58 -6.86 0.78
N GLU A 103 9.47 -6.12 0.70
CA GLU A 103 8.12 -6.69 0.85
C GLU A 103 7.76 -7.67 -0.28
N ASN A 104 8.29 -7.47 -1.48
CA ASN A 104 8.07 -8.33 -2.64
C ASN A 104 9.13 -9.45 -2.78
N LYS A 105 10.09 -9.54 -1.86
CA LYS A 105 11.22 -10.47 -1.98
C LYS A 105 10.75 -11.92 -2.11
N GLY A 106 11.06 -12.53 -3.26
CA GLY A 106 10.68 -13.92 -3.58
C GLY A 106 9.19 -14.08 -3.90
N LEU A 107 8.55 -13.05 -4.42
CA LEU A 107 7.32 -13.15 -5.22
C LEU A 107 7.70 -12.88 -6.67
N SER A 108 7.04 -13.56 -7.62
CA SER A 108 7.06 -13.11 -9.02
C SER A 108 6.27 -11.81 -9.17
N GLN A 109 6.45 -11.10 -10.29
CA GLN A 109 5.66 -9.89 -10.57
C GLN A 109 4.15 -10.20 -10.55
N ALA A 110 3.74 -11.29 -11.21
CA ALA A 110 2.36 -11.75 -11.21
C ALA A 110 1.83 -12.04 -9.79
N GLN A 111 2.64 -12.69 -8.93
CA GLN A 111 2.24 -12.95 -7.54
C GLN A 111 2.13 -11.68 -6.70
N ALA A 112 3.03 -10.71 -6.90
CA ALA A 112 2.98 -9.43 -6.21
C ALA A 112 1.76 -8.60 -6.66
N GLN A 113 1.47 -8.61 -7.96
CA GLN A 113 0.31 -7.96 -8.56
C GLN A 113 -0.99 -8.61 -8.10
N GLU A 114 -1.12 -9.94 -8.19
CA GLU A 114 -2.29 -10.68 -7.69
C GLU A 114 -2.52 -10.42 -6.20
N ARG A 115 -1.45 -10.45 -5.39
CA ARG A 115 -1.54 -10.10 -3.97
C ARG A 115 -2.07 -8.69 -3.80
N ASN A 116 -1.58 -7.72 -4.56
CA ASN A 116 -2.03 -6.32 -4.45
C ASN A 116 -3.48 -6.18 -4.93
N GLN A 117 -3.87 -6.82 -6.02
CA GLN A 117 -5.23 -6.84 -6.56
C GLN A 117 -6.25 -7.44 -5.59
N ASN A 118 -5.82 -8.46 -4.84
CA ASN A 118 -6.63 -9.11 -3.81
C ASN A 118 -6.61 -8.37 -2.45
N ARG A 119 -5.88 -7.25 -2.32
CA ARG A 119 -5.97 -6.37 -1.14
C ARG A 119 -7.23 -5.51 -1.27
N VAL A 120 -8.36 -6.15 -1.00
CA VAL A 120 -9.65 -5.48 -0.79
C VAL A 120 -9.87 -5.33 0.71
N HIS A 121 -10.13 -4.10 1.13
CA HIS A 121 -10.45 -3.74 2.51
C HIS A 121 -11.80 -3.05 2.55
N TYR A 122 -12.54 -3.29 3.61
CA TYR A 122 -13.72 -2.50 3.97
C TYR A 122 -13.40 -1.77 5.24
N MET A 123 -13.29 -0.45 5.15
CA MET A 123 -12.86 0.40 6.24
C MET A 123 -13.97 1.38 6.60
N LEU A 124 -14.13 1.68 7.89
CA LEU A 124 -15.02 2.74 8.32
C LEU A 124 -14.27 4.08 8.25
N VAL A 125 -14.81 5.06 7.52
CA VAL A 125 -14.27 6.42 7.44
C VAL A 125 -15.41 7.40 7.66
N ASP A 126 -15.30 8.24 8.68
CA ASP A 126 -16.29 9.28 9.02
C ASP A 126 -17.73 8.72 9.12
N GLY A 127 -17.86 7.50 9.62
CA GLY A 127 -19.14 6.81 9.80
C GLY A 127 -19.68 6.07 8.57
N GLU A 128 -18.96 6.12 7.44
CA GLU A 128 -19.33 5.43 6.21
C GLU A 128 -18.36 4.30 5.88
N MET A 129 -18.89 3.14 5.48
CA MET A 129 -18.05 2.06 4.98
C MET A 129 -17.56 2.37 3.56
N VAL A 130 -16.25 2.30 3.38
CA VAL A 130 -15.61 2.40 2.07
C VAL A 130 -14.93 1.08 1.71
N GLN A 131 -15.19 0.59 0.50
CA GLN A 131 -14.40 -0.45 -0.12
C GLN A 131 -13.15 0.17 -0.71
N ILE A 132 -11.99 -0.22 -0.21
CA ILE A 132 -10.69 0.13 -0.72
C ILE A 132 -10.20 -1.06 -1.54
N ARG A 133 -10.09 -0.89 -2.86
CA ARG A 133 -9.52 -1.89 -3.77
C ARG A 133 -8.53 -1.19 -4.69
N ASN A 134 -7.25 -1.52 -4.55
CA ASN A 134 -6.15 -0.97 -5.35
C ASN A 134 -6.12 0.57 -5.37
N GLN A 135 -6.68 1.15 -6.45
CA GLN A 135 -6.69 2.57 -6.77
C GLN A 135 -8.06 3.21 -6.55
N SER A 136 -9.08 2.43 -6.19
CA SER A 136 -10.46 2.88 -6.02
C SER A 136 -10.91 2.81 -4.56
N GLN A 137 -11.59 3.86 -4.12
CA GLN A 137 -12.36 3.88 -2.89
C GLN A 137 -13.82 4.13 -3.27
N ASN A 138 -14.69 3.18 -2.96
CA ASN A 138 -16.12 3.27 -3.26
C ASN A 138 -16.92 3.12 -1.97
N ARG A 139 -17.90 4.00 -1.75
CA ARG A 139 -18.85 3.83 -0.64
C ARG A 139 -19.58 2.51 -0.79
N LEU A 140 -19.67 1.76 0.31
CA LEU A 140 -20.44 0.53 0.37
C LEU A 140 -21.92 0.91 0.45
N GLN A 141 -22.66 0.71 -0.64
CA GLN A 141 -24.08 1.06 -0.73
C GLN A 141 -24.99 -0.01 -0.15
N GLN A 142 -24.57 -1.28 -0.22
CA GLN A 142 -25.37 -2.43 0.17
C GLN A 142 -24.63 -3.28 1.19
N LYS A 143 -25.40 -4.06 1.94
CA LYS A 143 -24.89 -5.04 2.87
C LYS A 143 -23.95 -6.03 2.16
N LEU A 144 -22.79 -6.31 2.77
CA LEU A 144 -21.78 -7.20 2.22
C LEU A 144 -21.61 -8.46 3.07
N ASN A 145 -21.63 -9.63 2.43
CA ASN A 145 -21.26 -10.89 3.06
C ASN A 145 -19.78 -11.20 2.81
N LEU A 146 -19.04 -11.48 3.89
CA LEU A 146 -17.65 -11.93 3.85
C LEU A 146 -17.56 -13.46 3.82
N SER A 147 -16.39 -13.98 3.45
CA SER A 147 -16.14 -15.42 3.29
C SER A 147 -16.33 -16.21 4.59
N ASN A 148 -16.10 -15.60 5.75
CA ASN A 148 -16.27 -16.25 7.04
C ASN A 148 -17.72 -16.25 7.57
N GLY A 149 -18.68 -15.78 6.77
CA GLY A 149 -20.09 -15.64 7.16
C GLY A 149 -20.40 -14.38 7.97
N THR A 150 -19.43 -13.48 8.13
CA THR A 150 -19.68 -12.14 8.68
C THR A 150 -20.42 -11.29 7.66
N THR A 151 -21.36 -10.49 8.12
CA THR A 151 -22.05 -9.53 7.26
C THR A 151 -21.80 -8.10 7.74
N ILE A 152 -21.40 -7.21 6.83
CA ILE A 152 -21.12 -5.78 7.09
C ILE A 152 -22.24 -4.90 6.50
N ASN A 153 -22.68 -3.89 7.25
CA ASN A 153 -23.60 -2.84 6.79
C ASN A 153 -22.84 -1.57 6.38
N SER A 154 -23.48 -0.69 5.62
CA SER A 154 -22.90 0.57 5.11
C SER A 154 -22.48 1.56 6.21
N ASP A 155 -23.02 1.43 7.42
CA ASP A 155 -22.76 2.30 8.56
C ASP A 155 -21.62 1.81 9.47
N GLY A 156 -20.97 0.70 9.13
CA GLY A 156 -19.88 0.10 9.90
C GLY A 156 -20.29 -0.88 10.99
N THR A 157 -21.60 -1.14 11.17
CA THR A 157 -22.04 -2.28 11.97
C THR A 157 -21.82 -3.59 11.21
N TYR A 158 -21.48 -4.64 11.94
CA TYR A 158 -21.32 -5.97 11.36
C TYR A 158 -21.79 -7.07 12.31
N GLN A 159 -22.21 -8.19 11.73
CA GLN A 159 -22.66 -9.37 12.44
C GLN A 159 -21.76 -10.55 12.08
N THR A 160 -21.17 -11.22 13.08
CA THR A 160 -20.38 -12.44 12.83
C THR A 160 -21.28 -13.63 12.51
N LYS A 161 -20.68 -14.73 12.03
CA LYS A 161 -21.40 -16.00 11.81
C LYS A 161 -22.18 -16.48 13.04
N ASP A 162 -21.64 -16.23 14.24
CA ASP A 162 -22.28 -16.58 15.53
C ASP A 162 -23.33 -15.55 15.97
N ARG A 163 -23.79 -14.69 15.05
CA ARG A 163 -24.80 -13.65 15.23
C ARG A 163 -24.42 -12.53 16.20
N LYS A 164 -23.16 -12.45 16.64
CA LYS A 164 -22.68 -11.34 17.48
C LYS A 164 -22.67 -10.05 16.69
N GLN A 165 -23.36 -9.03 17.19
CA GLN A 165 -23.36 -7.69 16.61
C GLN A 165 -22.20 -6.87 17.18
N LEU A 166 -21.48 -6.21 16.27
CA LEU A 166 -20.29 -5.41 16.55
C LEU A 166 -20.31 -4.16 15.65
N ARG A 167 -19.44 -3.20 15.96
CA ARG A 167 -19.28 -1.98 15.18
C ARG A 167 -17.80 -1.68 15.03
N LEU A 168 -17.38 -1.40 13.80
CA LEU A 168 -16.03 -0.88 13.54
C LEU A 168 -15.91 0.50 14.17
N LYS A 169 -14.73 0.78 14.72
CA LYS A 169 -14.32 2.16 14.99
C LYS A 169 -13.83 2.79 13.70
N ASP A 170 -13.86 4.11 13.66
CA ASP A 170 -13.27 4.84 12.55
C ASP A 170 -11.83 4.38 12.30
N GLY A 171 -11.47 4.20 11.03
CA GLY A 171 -10.20 3.67 10.54
C GLY A 171 -10.00 2.15 10.67
N GLU A 172 -10.82 1.45 11.46
CA GLU A 172 -10.76 -0.02 11.53
C GLU A 172 -11.26 -0.62 10.21
N CYS A 173 -10.67 -1.74 9.80
CA CYS A 173 -11.02 -2.39 8.55
C CYS A 173 -11.14 -3.91 8.67
N LEU A 174 -11.95 -4.48 7.79
CA LEU A 174 -12.09 -5.92 7.57
C LEU A 174 -11.56 -6.28 6.18
N ASN A 175 -10.84 -7.40 6.07
CA ASN A 175 -10.52 -8.00 4.78
C ASN A 175 -11.65 -8.96 4.32
N MET A 176 -11.55 -9.53 3.12
CA MET A 176 -12.54 -10.47 2.57
C MET A 176 -12.72 -11.74 3.41
N ASP A 177 -11.70 -12.13 4.17
CA ASP A 177 -11.74 -13.28 5.09
C ASP A 177 -12.43 -12.94 6.43
N GLY A 178 -12.78 -11.68 6.63
CA GLY A 178 -13.37 -11.15 7.87
C GLY A 178 -12.39 -11.06 9.04
N GLU A 179 -11.09 -11.02 8.76
CA GLU A 179 -10.08 -10.61 9.74
C GLU A 179 -10.15 -9.09 9.93
N MET A 180 -10.20 -8.64 11.19
CA MET A 180 -10.25 -7.22 11.55
C MET A 180 -8.84 -6.68 11.84
N PHE A 181 -8.60 -5.44 11.43
CA PHE A 181 -7.36 -4.69 11.66
C PHE A 181 -7.68 -3.26 12.10
N LYS A 182 -6.77 -2.66 12.88
CA LYS A 182 -6.88 -1.25 13.28
C LYS A 182 -6.87 -0.28 12.10
N ASN A 183 -6.24 -0.67 10.99
CA ASN A 183 -6.13 0.06 9.73
C ASN A 183 -5.50 -0.81 8.64
N THR A 184 -5.47 -0.31 7.40
CA THR A 184 -4.86 -0.99 6.25
C THR A 184 -3.36 -1.24 6.44
N TYR A 185 -2.66 -0.36 7.18
CA TYR A 185 -1.24 -0.53 7.51
C TYR A 185 -0.98 -1.76 8.38
N GLN A 186 -1.74 -1.97 9.46
CA GLN A 186 -1.59 -3.14 10.32
C GLN A 186 -1.84 -4.42 9.52
N HIS A 187 -2.85 -4.42 8.66
CA HIS A 187 -3.09 -5.53 7.74
C HIS A 187 -1.87 -5.80 6.85
N ARG A 188 -1.30 -4.77 6.21
CA ARG A 188 -0.10 -4.89 5.36
C ARG A 188 1.05 -5.56 6.10
N LYS A 189 1.33 -5.11 7.32
CA LYS A 189 2.38 -5.66 8.18
C LYS A 189 2.13 -7.14 8.49
N MET A 190 0.88 -7.53 8.75
CA MET A 190 0.51 -8.91 9.07
C MET A 190 0.62 -9.85 7.86
N VAL A 191 0.18 -9.43 6.68
CA VAL A 191 0.32 -10.22 5.44
C VAL A 191 1.79 -10.47 5.11
N ASN A 192 2.63 -9.43 5.25
CA ASN A 192 4.08 -9.55 5.03
C ASN A 192 4.73 -10.50 6.04
N LYS A 193 4.29 -10.48 7.31
CA LYS A 193 4.74 -11.43 8.34
C LYS A 193 4.30 -12.88 8.05
N LYS A 194 3.02 -13.09 7.71
CA LYS A 194 2.47 -14.42 7.36
C LYS A 194 3.21 -15.04 6.17
N THR A 195 3.48 -14.24 5.12
CA THR A 195 4.25 -14.67 3.94
C THR A 195 5.67 -15.08 4.30
N THR A 196 6.35 -14.30 5.15
CA THR A 196 7.71 -14.61 5.64
C THR A 196 7.75 -15.90 6.46
N LEU A 197 6.74 -16.16 7.30
CA LEU A 197 6.63 -17.37 8.11
C LEU A 197 6.35 -18.62 7.27
N LYS A 198 5.44 -18.54 6.28
CA LYS A 198 5.18 -19.64 5.32
C LYS A 198 6.47 -20.05 4.58
N LYS A 199 7.28 -19.08 4.15
CA LYS A 199 8.59 -19.33 3.51
C LYS A 199 9.60 -20.03 4.44
N LYS A 200 9.62 -19.72 5.73
CA LYS A 200 10.46 -20.43 6.72
C LYS A 200 10.02 -21.89 6.92
N ASN A 201 8.72 -22.15 6.92
CA ASN A 201 8.19 -23.50 7.12
C ASN A 201 8.36 -24.41 5.89
N GLN A 202 8.33 -23.87 4.68
CA GLN A 202 8.61 -24.62 3.44
C GLN A 202 10.10 -24.95 3.25
N LYS A 203 11.01 -24.24 3.92
CA LYS A 203 12.46 -24.43 3.83
C LYS A 203 13.05 -25.39 4.87
N LYS A 204 12.24 -26.11 5.66
CA LYS A 204 12.76 -27.21 6.48
C LYS A 204 12.90 -28.46 5.60
N PRO A 205 14.12 -28.90 5.22
CA PRO A 205 14.25 -30.19 4.56
C PRO A 205 13.78 -31.27 5.53
N LYS A 206 12.88 -32.15 5.08
CA LYS A 206 12.65 -33.43 5.75
C LYS A 206 13.97 -34.19 5.68
N VAL A 207 14.72 -34.21 6.78
CA VAL A 207 15.92 -35.05 6.92
C VAL A 207 15.46 -36.49 6.78
N GLN A 208 15.60 -37.06 5.58
CA GLN A 208 15.47 -38.49 5.37
C GLN A 208 16.67 -39.13 6.09
N LYS A 209 16.42 -39.75 7.24
CA LYS A 209 17.40 -40.60 7.92
C LYS A 209 17.76 -41.74 6.95
N LYS A 210 18.93 -41.67 6.33
CA LYS A 210 19.54 -42.84 5.68
C LYS A 210 19.92 -43.83 6.79
N VAL A 211 19.18 -44.93 6.87
CA VAL A 211 19.55 -46.09 7.68
C VAL A 211 20.70 -46.78 6.96
N ASN A 212 21.92 -46.62 7.46
CA ASN A 212 23.05 -47.44 7.00
C ASN A 212 22.85 -48.87 7.49
N LYS A 213 22.56 -49.80 6.58
CA LYS A 213 22.81 -51.23 6.81
C LYS A 213 24.32 -51.44 6.75
N LYS A 214 24.92 -51.89 7.87
CA LYS A 214 26.27 -52.45 7.88
C LYS A 214 26.20 -53.87 7.31
N GLY A 215 27.03 -54.16 6.32
CA GLY A 215 27.51 -55.50 6.02
C GLY A 215 28.67 -55.85 6.93
#